data_AF-A0A259AYB9-F1
#
_entry.id   AF-A0A259AYB9-F1
#
_cell.length_a   1.000
_cell.length_b   1.000
_cell.length_c   1.000
_cell.angle_alpha   90.00
_cell.angle_beta   90.00
_cell.angle_gamma   90.00
#
_symmetry.space_group_name_H-M   'P 1'
#
loop_
_entity.id
_entity.type
_entity.pdbx_description
1 polymer ?
#
loop_
_entity_poly.entity_id
_entity_poly.type
_entity_poly.pdbx_seq_one_letter_code
_entity_poly.pdbx_strand_id
1 'polypeptide(L)'
;MLAALRRWIENRRQIRRRCQADARRLIDHDEPSAYYEAQRLAARSRASGQAGEFIHWAKVAAEVARISPHAQMDLVVVRAIVDNETRRATDSRH
;
A
#
# COMPACT_ATOMS: atom_id res chain seq x y z
N MET A 1 18.59 -13.17 -23.25
CA MET A 1 18.30 -13.28 -21.79
C MET A 1 18.62 -12.01 -21.01
N LEU A 2 19.82 -11.41 -21.15
CA LEU A 2 20.20 -10.16 -20.45
C LEU A 2 19.28 -8.95 -20.74
N ALA A 3 18.76 -8.82 -21.98
CA ALA A 3 17.83 -7.75 -22.33
C ALA A 3 16.46 -7.86 -21.64
N ALA A 4 15.95 -9.08 -21.46
CA ALA A 4 14.69 -9.33 -20.74
C ALA A 4 14.85 -9.07 -19.23
N LEU A 5 16.01 -9.45 -18.66
CA LEU A 5 16.35 -9.15 -17.27
C LEU A 5 16.49 -7.63 -17.04
N ARG A 6 17.17 -6.91 -17.94
CA ARG A 6 17.24 -5.44 -17.89
C ARG A 6 15.87 -4.78 -17.92
N ARG A 7 14.99 -5.21 -18.84
CA ARG A 7 13.62 -4.66 -18.95
C ARG A 7 12.77 -4.95 -17.71
N TRP A 8 12.94 -6.12 -17.09
CA TRP A 8 12.29 -6.47 -15.83
C TRP A 8 12.82 -5.64 -14.64
N ILE A 9 14.13 -5.41 -14.57
CA ILE A 9 14.74 -4.53 -13.56
C ILE A 9 14.27 -3.08 -13.74
N GLU A 10 14.23 -2.57 -14.97
CA GLU A 10 13.75 -1.21 -15.29
C GLU A 10 12.27 -1.04 -14.87
N ASN A 11 11.41 -2.01 -15.21
CA ASN A 11 10.02 -2.02 -14.78
C ASN A 11 9.89 -2.07 -13.25
N ARG A 12 10.69 -2.90 -12.58
CA ARG A 12 10.70 -2.95 -11.10
C ARG A 12 11.16 -1.64 -10.49
N ARG A 13 12.16 -0.97 -11.08
CA ARG A 13 12.63 0.34 -10.62
C ARG A 13 11.55 1.40 -10.76
N GLN A 14 10.82 1.42 -11.88
CA GLN A 14 9.71 2.37 -12.06
C GLN A 14 8.58 2.14 -11.06
N ILE A 15 8.19 0.88 -10.84
CA ILE A 15 7.19 0.52 -9.83
C ILE A 15 7.66 0.97 -8.45
N ARG A 16 8.93 0.68 -8.11
CA ARG A 16 9.49 1.06 -6.81
C ARG A 16 9.55 2.58 -6.62
N ARG A 17 9.92 3.34 -7.65
CA ARG A 17 9.93 4.82 -7.59
C ARG A 17 8.53 5.36 -7.34
N ARG A 18 7.50 4.81 -7.98
CA ARG A 18 6.11 5.19 -7.74
C ARG A 18 5.69 4.85 -6.30
N CYS A 19 5.95 3.63 -5.84
CA CYS A 19 5.64 3.24 -4.45
C CYS A 19 6.37 4.10 -3.43
N GLN A 20 7.64 4.44 -3.68
CA GLN A 20 8.43 5.29 -2.78
C GLN A 20 7.93 6.73 -2.76
N ALA A 21 7.50 7.27 -3.90
CA ALA A 21 6.91 8.60 -3.97
C ALA A 21 5.61 8.67 -3.18
N ASP A 22 4.73 7.67 -3.33
CA ASP A 22 3.47 7.62 -2.58
C ASP A 22 3.70 7.34 -1.09
N ALA A 23 4.69 6.50 -0.73
CA ALA A 23 5.08 6.28 0.66
C ALA A 23 5.53 7.58 1.32
N ARG A 24 6.37 8.38 0.63
CA ARG A 24 6.79 9.70 1.12
C ARG A 24 5.62 10.65 1.28
N ARG A 25 4.70 10.70 0.31
CA ARG A 25 3.49 11.52 0.43
C ARG A 25 2.65 11.17 1.66
N LEU A 26 2.48 9.88 1.96
CA LEU A 26 1.74 9.45 3.14
C LEU A 26 2.48 9.84 4.43
N ILE A 27 3.80 9.69 4.46
CA ILE A 27 4.64 10.08 5.60
C ILE A 27 4.60 11.59 5.83
N ASP A 28 4.75 12.38 4.76
CA ASP A 28 4.73 13.85 4.84
C ASP A 28 3.37 14.38 5.30
N HIS A 29 2.29 13.64 5.01
CA HIS A 29 0.94 13.97 5.48
C HIS A 29 0.75 13.63 6.96
N ASP A 30 1.04 12.39 7.37
CA ASP A 30 0.95 11.94 8.76
C ASP A 30 1.81 10.69 8.95
N GLU A 31 3.05 10.91 9.40
CA GLU A 31 4.05 9.85 9.53
C GLU A 31 3.61 8.68 10.43
N PRO A 32 3.08 8.91 11.66
CA PRO A 32 2.54 7.84 12.49
C PRO A 32 1.47 6.97 11.81
N SER A 33 0.58 7.56 11.02
CA SER A 33 -0.54 6.82 10.40
C SER A 33 -0.26 6.35 8.97
N ALA A 34 0.83 6.78 8.34
CA ALA A 34 1.17 6.49 6.95
C ALA A 34 1.10 5.00 6.59
N TYR A 35 1.55 4.13 7.50
CA TYR A 35 1.48 2.68 7.30
C TYR A 35 0.04 2.19 7.29
N TYR A 36 -0.78 2.67 8.23
CA TYR A 36 -2.19 2.31 8.33
C TYR A 36 -3.01 2.82 7.15
N GLU A 37 -2.74 4.04 6.66
CA GLU A 37 -3.41 4.56 5.46
C GLU A 37 -3.06 3.75 4.21
N ALA A 38 -1.80 3.34 4.05
CA ALA A 38 -1.40 2.45 2.96
C ALA A 38 -2.14 1.09 3.04
N GLN A 39 -2.28 0.52 4.24
CA GLN A 39 -3.03 -0.71 4.47
C GLN A 39 -4.54 -0.53 4.20
N ARG A 40 -5.11 0.63 4.55
CA ARG A 40 -6.51 0.96 4.26
C ARG A 40 -6.76 1.02 2.76
N LEU A 41 -5.90 1.69 2.01
CA LEU A 41 -6.00 1.78 0.54
C LEU A 41 -5.83 0.41 -0.13
N ALA A 42 -4.93 -0.43 0.39
CA ALA A 42 -4.81 -1.81 -0.05
C ALA A 42 -6.10 -2.61 0.21
N ALA A 43 -6.62 -2.56 1.45
CA ALA A 43 -7.85 -3.26 1.83
C ALA A 43 -9.05 -2.82 0.97
N ARG A 44 -9.21 -1.52 0.75
CA ARG A 44 -10.25 -0.96 -0.12
C ARG A 44 -10.11 -1.46 -1.56
N SER A 45 -8.90 -1.42 -2.10
CA SER A 45 -8.61 -1.89 -3.46
C SER A 45 -8.97 -3.37 -3.61
N ARG A 46 -8.60 -4.19 -2.63
CA ARG A 46 -8.97 -5.61 -2.57
C ARG A 46 -10.48 -5.80 -2.54
N ALA A 47 -11.20 -5.05 -1.70
CA ALA A 47 -12.64 -5.16 -1.57
C ALA A 47 -13.38 -4.76 -2.87
N SER A 48 -12.84 -3.80 -3.61
CA SER A 48 -13.33 -3.38 -4.93
C SER A 48 -12.88 -4.26 -6.12
N GLY A 49 -12.08 -5.31 -5.88
CA GLY A 49 -11.56 -6.19 -6.94
C GLY A 49 -10.41 -5.62 -7.78
N GLN A 50 -9.83 -4.48 -7.37
CA GLN A 50 -8.73 -3.82 -8.06
C GLN A 50 -7.38 -4.43 -7.66
N ALA A 51 -7.05 -5.59 -8.21
CA ALA A 51 -5.86 -6.37 -7.82
C ALA A 51 -4.52 -5.61 -8.03
N GLY A 52 -4.41 -4.80 -9.10
CA GLY A 52 -3.22 -4.00 -9.37
C GLY A 52 -2.98 -2.93 -8.30
N GLU A 53 -4.03 -2.21 -7.92
CA GLU A 53 -4.01 -1.21 -6.85
C GLU A 53 -3.73 -1.85 -5.49
N PHE A 54 -4.32 -3.00 -5.19
CA PHE A 54 -4.00 -3.75 -3.97
C PHE A 54 -2.50 -4.04 -3.85
N ILE A 55 -1.87 -4.54 -4.92
CA ILE A 55 -0.43 -4.82 -4.93
C ILE A 55 0.40 -3.53 -4.83
N HIS A 56 -0.04 -2.43 -5.45
CA HIS A 56 0.62 -1.13 -5.35
C HIS A 56 0.63 -0.64 -3.90
N TRP A 57 -0.53 -0.55 -3.25
CA TRP A 57 -0.65 -0.05 -1.89
C TRP A 57 0.01 -0.97 -0.85
N ALA A 58 0.01 -2.29 -1.07
CA ALA A 58 0.77 -3.23 -0.24
C ALA A 58 2.29 -2.97 -0.32
N LYS A 59 2.81 -2.62 -1.50
CA LYS A 59 4.22 -2.23 -1.67
C LYS A 59 4.52 -0.86 -1.08
N VAL A 60 3.57 0.08 -1.14
CA VAL A 60 3.67 1.39 -0.47
C VAL A 60 3.80 1.18 1.04
N ALA A 61 2.95 0.34 1.66
CA ALA A 61 3.04 0.02 3.08
C ALA A 61 4.40 -0.57 3.48
N ALA A 62 4.95 -1.46 2.65
CA ALA A 62 6.29 -2.01 2.86
C ALA A 62 7.41 -0.96 2.73
N GLU A 63 7.29 0.01 1.81
CA GLU A 63 8.25 1.11 1.70
C GLU A 63 8.11 2.09 2.87
N VAL A 64 6.90 2.39 3.37
CA VAL A 64 6.68 3.20 4.58
C VAL A 64 7.39 2.57 5.78
N ALA A 65 7.14 1.29 6.04
CA ALA A 65 7.79 0.54 7.11
C ALA A 65 9.33 0.52 7.00
N ARG A 66 9.85 0.64 5.78
CA ARG A 66 11.29 0.65 5.51
C ARG A 66 11.93 2.02 5.76
N ILE A 67 11.22 3.12 5.47
CA ILE A 67 11.82 4.47 5.44
C ILE A 67 11.38 5.38 6.59
N SER A 68 10.28 5.06 7.28
CA SER A 68 9.81 5.81 8.44
C SER A 68 10.00 4.99 9.73
N PRO A 69 10.88 5.43 10.65
CA PRO A 69 11.02 4.80 11.96
C PRO A 69 9.89 5.17 12.94
N HIS A 70 9.09 6.20 12.64
CA HIS A 70 8.01 6.69 13.50
C HIS A 70 6.62 6.22 13.09
N ALA A 71 6.49 5.56 11.93
CA ALA A 71 5.26 4.93 11.50
C ALA A 71 4.83 3.84 12.49
N GLN A 72 3.57 3.91 12.92
CA GLN A 72 3.01 2.90 13.82
C GLN A 72 2.57 1.66 13.04
N MET A 73 2.80 0.48 13.64
CA MET A 73 2.61 -0.81 12.99
C MET A 73 2.02 -1.85 13.95
N ASP A 74 0.82 -1.59 14.45
CA ASP A 74 0.04 -2.52 15.25
C ASP A 74 -0.88 -3.37 14.36
N LEU A 75 -0.68 -4.69 14.41
CA LEU A 75 -1.47 -5.65 13.63
C LEU A 75 -2.94 -5.68 14.03
N VAL A 76 -3.29 -5.35 15.28
CA VAL A 76 -4.69 -5.26 15.73
C VAL A 76 -5.38 -4.10 15.02
N VAL A 77 -4.69 -2.96 14.89
CA VAL A 77 -5.19 -1.78 14.16
C VAL A 77 -5.33 -2.10 12.67
N VAL A 78 -4.33 -2.76 12.07
CA VAL A 78 -4.40 -3.18 10.66
C VAL A 78 -5.59 -4.11 10.42
N ARG A 79 -5.82 -5.09 11.31
CA ARG A 79 -6.96 -6.01 11.20
C ARG A 79 -8.27 -5.23 11.24
N ALA A 80 -8.43 -4.33 12.21
CA ALA A 80 -9.64 -3.50 12.32
C ALA A 80 -9.89 -2.65 11.07
N ILE A 81 -8.83 -2.10 10.46
CA ILE A 81 -8.92 -1.34 9.20
C ILE A 81 -9.41 -2.23 8.06
N VAL A 82 -8.83 -3.42 7.90
CA VAL A 82 -9.21 -4.37 6.84
C VAL A 82 -10.66 -4.80 6.99
N ASP A 83 -11.08 -5.12 8.21
CA ASP A 83 -12.46 -5.54 8.50
C ASP A 83 -13.45 -4.41 8.21
N ASN A 84 -13.11 -3.16 8.56
CA ASN A 84 -13.93 -2.00 8.27
C ASN A 84 -14.07 -1.73 6.77
N GLU A 85 -12.97 -1.72 6.00
CA GLU A 85 -13.03 -1.51 4.54
C GLU A 85 -13.78 -2.64 3.82
N THR A 86 -13.64 -3.88 4.31
CA THR A 86 -14.39 -5.03 3.78
C THR A 86 -15.89 -4.87 4.03
N ARG A 87 -16.29 -4.45 5.25
CA ARG A 87 -17.70 -4.20 5.58
C ARG A 87 -18.29 -3.10 4.71
N ARG A 88 -17.59 -1.97 4.58
CA ARG A 88 -18.02 -0.83 3.75
C ARG A 88 -18.26 -1.22 2.29
N ALA A 89 -17.42 -2.09 1.73
CA ALA A 89 -17.58 -2.56 0.35
C ALA A 89 -18.81 -3.47 0.18
N THR A 90 -19.18 -4.23 1.21
CA THR A 90 -20.42 -5.03 1.22
C THR A 90 -21.65 -4.13 1.31
N ASP A 91 -21.62 -3.12 2.18
CA ASP A 91 -22.73 -2.16 2.35
C ASP A 91 -22.97 -1.31 1.10
N SER A 92 -21.91 -1.02 0.32
CA SER A 92 -22.00 -0.23 -0.92
C SER A 92 -22.53 -1.02 -2.14
N ARG A 93 -22.81 -2.33 -2.00
CA ARG A 93 -23.34 -3.19 -3.06
C ARG A 93 -24.85 -3.43 -2.95
N HIS A 94 -25.50 -2.86 -1.95
CA HIS A 94 -26.96 -2.89 -1.73
C HIS A 94 -27.59 -1.56 -2.12
#